data_AF-A0A4U5MT96-F1
#
_entry.id   AF-A0A4U5MT96-F1
#
_cell.length_a   1.000
_cell.length_b   1.000
_cell.length_c   1.000
_cell.angle_alpha   90.00
_cell.angle_beta   90.00
_cell.angle_gamma   90.00
#
_symmetry.space_group_name_H-M   'P 1'
#
loop_
_entity.id
_entity.type
_entity.pdbx_description
1 polymer ?
#
loop_
_entity_poly.entity_id
_entity_poly.type
_entity_poly.pdbx_seq_one_letter_code
_entity_poly.pdbx_strand_id
1 'polypeptide(L)'
;MGLQDAGVPNHGQEHTETVEEFKATLYEMQQIRRKIVLAVLSKEAPSPDFIPLLEASLERLKDRNTSADLQRNMRTASNEPFAVNVSDEIRGLEKDLTYLHTLCGLLVNGTVFENVLKSVELNPVLRAFHPKTAETFDQEYDDCKRFLKRFVGSAQGVERPIFVTDWDGTMKDYCSQYATNIQPIYSAISLARFATNFTKLAAVLTAGPLRGPGILDLTSLPINGPLVFSGSWGREWWLHGKRVVHNDGIPDEGFDALERMNDEVWTNENAARGKSRIWTVCAGR
;
A
#
# COMPACT_ATOMS: atom_id res chain seq x y z
N MET A 1 -43.06 0.88 52.23
CA MET A 1 -42.15 -0.20 51.83
C MET A 1 -42.57 -0.68 50.46
N GLY A 2 -41.71 -0.51 49.47
CA GLY A 2 -41.95 -0.81 48.07
C GLY A 2 -40.85 -0.15 47.27
N LEU A 3 -39.68 -0.79 47.27
CA LEU A 3 -38.49 -0.32 46.57
C LEU A 3 -38.80 -0.21 45.08
N GLN A 4 -38.54 0.98 44.52
CA GLN A 4 -38.50 1.23 43.09
C GLN A 4 -37.26 0.54 42.52
N ASP A 5 -37.47 -0.30 41.50
CA ASP A 5 -36.41 -0.84 40.67
C ASP A 5 -35.69 0.33 39.98
N ALA A 6 -34.46 0.59 40.42
CA ALA A 6 -33.56 1.51 39.74
C ALA A 6 -33.13 0.86 38.43
N GLY A 7 -33.62 1.41 37.32
CA GLY A 7 -33.17 1.04 35.98
C GLY A 7 -31.65 1.12 35.90
N VAL A 8 -31.02 -0.02 35.63
CA VAL A 8 -29.61 -0.13 35.32
C VAL A 8 -29.34 0.72 34.07
N PRO A 9 -28.34 1.62 34.08
CA PRO A 9 -27.99 2.38 32.90
C PRO A 9 -27.55 1.42 31.80
N ASN A 10 -28.18 1.54 30.64
CA ASN A 10 -27.82 0.85 29.42
C ASN A 10 -26.33 1.17 29.11
N HIS A 11 -25.43 0.23 29.42
CA HIS A 11 -24.03 0.33 29.03
C HIS A 11 -23.99 0.54 27.52
N GLY A 12 -23.40 1.66 27.09
CA GLY A 12 -23.36 2.06 25.68
C GLY A 12 -22.92 0.90 24.81
N GLN A 13 -23.69 0.60 23.77
CA GLN A 13 -23.28 -0.37 22.76
C GLN A 13 -21.91 0.06 22.25
N GLU A 14 -20.88 -0.71 22.60
CA GLU A 14 -19.52 -0.47 22.13
C GLU A 14 -19.50 -0.60 20.61
N HIS A 15 -19.28 0.53 19.93
CA HIS A 15 -19.17 0.59 18.49
C HIS A 15 -17.98 -0.28 18.04
N THR A 16 -18.28 -1.43 17.44
CA THR A 16 -17.29 -2.27 16.74
C THR A 16 -17.17 -1.74 15.32
N GLU A 17 -15.94 -1.48 14.87
CA GLU A 17 -15.67 -0.99 13.51
C GLU A 17 -16.15 -1.97 12.44
N THR A 18 -16.69 -1.44 11.35
CA THR A 18 -17.08 -2.21 10.15
C THR A 18 -15.93 -2.38 9.17
N VAL A 19 -15.99 -3.40 8.32
CA VAL A 19 -15.00 -3.61 7.24
C VAL A 19 -14.93 -2.40 6.29
N GLU A 20 -16.06 -1.77 6.01
CA GLU A 20 -16.17 -0.60 5.14
C GLU A 20 -15.48 0.63 5.73
N GLU A 21 -15.69 0.89 7.03
CA GLU A 21 -15.00 1.97 7.75
C GLU A 21 -13.49 1.76 7.76
N PHE A 22 -13.05 0.52 8.02
CA PHE A 22 -11.65 0.16 7.99
C PHE A 22 -11.02 0.39 6.61
N LYS A 23 -11.66 -0.10 5.54
CA LYS A 23 -11.20 0.13 4.16
C LYS A 23 -11.16 1.61 3.82
N ALA A 24 -12.18 2.38 4.21
CA ALA A 24 -12.25 3.81 3.96
C ALA A 24 -11.08 4.55 4.63
N THR A 25 -10.79 4.24 5.90
CA THR A 25 -9.64 4.82 6.61
C THR A 25 -8.31 4.48 5.94
N LEU A 26 -8.11 3.23 5.53
CA LEU A 26 -6.87 2.83 4.86
C LEU A 26 -6.69 3.52 3.50
N TYR A 27 -7.76 3.70 2.73
CA TYR A 27 -7.68 4.43 1.47
C TYR A 27 -7.50 5.94 1.65
N GLU A 28 -8.08 6.54 2.69
CA GLU A 28 -7.81 7.93 3.05
C GLU A 28 -6.33 8.13 3.42
N MET A 29 -5.81 7.28 4.30
CA MET A 29 -4.39 7.22 4.63
C MET A 29 -3.53 7.06 3.36
N GLN A 30 -3.95 6.22 2.42
CA GLN A 30 -3.22 6.03 1.18
C GLN A 30 -3.24 7.27 0.27
N GLN A 31 -4.32 8.05 0.26
CA GLN A 31 -4.32 9.34 -0.44
C GLN A 31 -3.34 10.33 0.20
N ILE A 32 -3.21 10.33 1.52
CA ILE A 32 -2.21 11.15 2.23
C ILE A 32 -0.80 10.73 1.83
N ARG A 33 -0.51 9.41 1.81
CA ARG A 33 0.79 8.90 1.34
C ARG A 33 1.14 9.39 -0.06
N ARG A 34 0.20 9.34 -1.02
CA ARG A 34 0.42 9.84 -2.38
C ARG A 34 0.73 11.34 -2.42
N LYS A 35 0.02 12.16 -1.62
CA LYS A 35 0.26 13.60 -1.53
C LYS A 35 1.67 13.89 -1.00
N ILE A 36 2.10 13.16 0.04
CA ILE A 36 3.46 13.25 0.57
C ILE A 36 4.48 12.88 -0.51
N VAL A 37 4.32 11.71 -1.14
CA VAL A 37 5.24 11.24 -2.19
C VAL A 37 5.34 12.25 -3.33
N LEU A 38 4.21 12.80 -3.78
CA LEU A 38 4.19 13.81 -4.83
C LEU A 38 4.97 15.07 -4.44
N ALA A 39 4.76 15.59 -3.22
CA ALA A 39 5.51 16.75 -2.71
C ALA A 39 7.02 16.47 -2.69
N VAL A 40 7.43 15.33 -2.09
CA VAL A 40 8.85 14.97 -1.98
C VAL A 40 9.49 14.80 -3.36
N LEU A 41 8.82 14.15 -4.31
CA LEU A 41 9.33 13.96 -5.67
C LEU A 41 9.37 15.27 -6.46
N SER A 42 8.49 16.22 -6.13
CA SER A 42 8.49 17.59 -6.68
C SER A 42 9.51 18.50 -5.98
N LYS A 43 10.29 17.96 -5.04
CA LYS A 43 11.32 18.67 -4.25
C LYS A 43 10.73 19.72 -3.30
N GLU A 44 9.50 19.49 -2.87
CA GLU A 44 8.77 20.33 -1.92
C GLU A 44 8.64 19.60 -0.58
N ALA A 45 8.59 20.38 0.51
CA ALA A 45 8.30 19.84 1.82
C ALA A 45 6.83 19.39 1.89
N PRO A 46 6.52 18.17 2.38
CA PRO A 46 5.15 17.76 2.65
C PRO A 46 4.46 18.70 3.65
N SER A 47 3.12 18.78 3.59
CA SER A 47 2.35 19.52 4.60
C SER A 47 2.64 18.97 6.00
N PRO A 48 2.90 19.83 7.00
CA PRO A 48 3.12 19.39 8.38
C PRO A 48 1.91 18.65 8.97
N ASP A 49 0.71 18.92 8.47
CA ASP A 49 -0.54 18.30 8.94
C ASP A 49 -0.65 16.81 8.57
N PHE A 50 0.13 16.34 7.59
CA PHE A 50 0.03 14.95 7.15
C PHE A 50 0.62 13.94 8.14
N ILE A 51 1.66 14.30 8.88
CA ILE A 51 2.27 13.38 9.87
C ILE A 51 1.28 13.03 10.98
N PRO A 52 0.61 14.01 11.65
CA PRO A 52 -0.42 13.71 12.65
C PRO A 52 -1.55 12.81 12.14
N LEU A 53 -1.95 12.94 10.87
CA LEU A 53 -2.98 12.09 10.28
C LEU A 53 -2.52 10.62 10.12
N LEU A 54 -1.25 10.42 9.76
CA LEU A 54 -0.66 9.08 9.70
C LEU A 54 -0.44 8.48 11.10
N GLU A 55 -0.05 9.29 12.09
CA GLU A 55 0.03 8.88 13.49
C GLU A 55 -1.35 8.45 14.01
N ALA A 56 -2.39 9.24 13.77
CA ALA A 56 -3.76 8.89 14.15
C ALA A 56 -4.24 7.59 13.48
N SER A 57 -3.84 7.36 12.22
CA SER A 57 -4.13 6.11 11.51
C SER A 57 -3.42 4.91 12.15
N LEU A 58 -2.16 5.09 12.57
CA LEU A 58 -1.40 4.05 13.28
C LEU A 58 -1.99 3.74 14.66
N GLU A 59 -2.35 4.77 15.43
CA GLU A 59 -2.99 4.61 16.74
C GLU A 59 -4.33 3.88 16.61
N ARG A 60 -5.13 4.21 15.58
CA ARG A 60 -6.37 3.47 15.29
C ARG A 60 -6.10 2.00 14.96
N LEU A 61 -5.06 1.69 14.18
CA LEU A 61 -4.70 0.31 13.87
C LEU A 61 -4.19 -0.47 15.08
N LYS A 62 -3.75 0.21 16.14
CA LYS A 62 -3.27 -0.38 17.40
C LYS A 62 -4.27 -0.23 18.56
N ASP A 63 -5.49 0.21 18.27
CA ASP A 63 -6.51 0.41 19.27
C ASP A 63 -7.05 -0.92 19.84
N ARG A 64 -8.07 -0.82 20.70
CA ARG A 64 -8.73 -1.98 21.34
C ARG A 64 -9.28 -3.03 20.37
N ASN A 65 -9.51 -2.69 19.11
CA ASN A 65 -10.04 -3.64 18.13
C ASN A 65 -8.91 -4.53 17.56
N THR A 66 -7.65 -4.22 17.85
CA THR A 66 -6.49 -5.00 17.42
C THR A 66 -5.90 -5.78 18.59
N SER A 67 -5.78 -7.08 18.40
CA SER A 67 -5.22 -8.03 19.35
C SER A 67 -3.68 -8.01 19.37
N ALA A 68 -3.08 -8.67 20.37
CA ALA A 68 -1.63 -8.73 20.53
C ALA A 68 -0.90 -9.45 19.37
N ASP A 69 -1.57 -10.38 18.69
CA ASP A 69 -1.10 -11.06 17.48
C ASP A 69 -1.43 -10.29 16.18
N LEU A 70 -1.76 -9.00 16.31
CA LEU A 70 -2.02 -8.07 15.21
C LEU A 70 -3.23 -8.46 14.36
N GLN A 71 -4.18 -9.21 14.93
CA GLN A 71 -5.50 -9.41 14.31
C GLN A 71 -6.44 -8.29 14.71
N ARG A 72 -6.94 -7.55 13.73
CA ARG A 72 -7.98 -6.56 13.91
C ARG A 72 -9.36 -7.19 13.73
N ASN A 73 -10.19 -7.03 14.75
CA ASN A 73 -11.57 -7.52 14.76
C ASN A 73 -12.52 -6.44 14.27
N MET A 74 -13.33 -6.80 13.27
CA MET A 74 -14.31 -5.94 12.62
C MET A 74 -15.64 -6.68 12.45
N ARG A 75 -16.66 -5.97 11.96
CA ARG A 75 -17.94 -6.55 11.57
C ARG A 75 -18.18 -6.40 10.08
N THR A 76 -18.72 -7.45 9.46
CA THR A 76 -19.18 -7.40 8.07
C THR A 76 -20.49 -6.60 7.95
N ALA A 77 -20.92 -6.32 6.71
CA ALA A 77 -22.22 -5.72 6.43
C ALA A 77 -23.41 -6.53 6.99
N SER A 78 -23.27 -7.85 7.14
CA SER A 78 -24.27 -8.71 7.78
C SER A 78 -24.09 -8.85 9.29
N ASN A 79 -23.26 -7.99 9.90
CA ASN A 79 -22.95 -7.94 11.33
C ASN A 79 -22.20 -9.17 11.89
N GLU A 80 -21.64 -10.01 11.01
CA GLU A 80 -20.82 -11.17 11.39
C GLU A 80 -19.40 -10.73 11.80
N PRO A 81 -18.78 -11.36 12.82
CA PRO A 81 -17.39 -11.10 13.17
C PRO A 81 -16.43 -11.43 12.02
N PHE A 82 -15.45 -10.56 11.79
CA PHE A 82 -14.42 -10.73 10.78
C PHE A 82 -13.08 -10.25 11.32
N ALA A 83 -12.07 -11.11 11.28
CA ALA A 83 -10.73 -10.81 11.79
C ALA A 83 -9.73 -10.77 10.64
N VAL A 84 -8.84 -9.77 10.66
CA VAL A 84 -7.82 -9.57 9.62
C VAL A 84 -6.48 -9.28 10.27
N ASN A 85 -5.43 -9.95 9.79
CA ASN A 85 -4.06 -9.63 10.15
C ASN A 85 -3.64 -8.30 9.54
N VAL A 86 -3.39 -7.29 10.39
CA VAL A 86 -3.00 -5.93 9.97
C VAL A 86 -1.51 -5.63 10.21
N SER A 87 -0.69 -6.67 10.34
CA SER A 87 0.73 -6.52 10.68
C SER A 87 1.54 -5.79 9.61
N ASP A 88 1.18 -5.94 8.33
CA ASP A 88 1.85 -5.29 7.23
C ASP A 88 1.51 -3.79 7.16
N GLU A 89 0.24 -3.43 7.34
CA GLU A 89 -0.25 -2.04 7.38
C GLU A 89 0.39 -1.27 8.54
N ILE A 90 0.43 -1.88 9.73
CA ILE A 90 1.08 -1.31 10.92
C ILE A 90 2.57 -1.09 10.67
N ARG A 91 3.30 -2.13 10.25
CA ARG A 91 4.75 -2.01 10.01
C ARG A 91 5.08 -1.01 8.91
N GLY A 92 4.26 -0.95 7.86
CA GLY A 92 4.39 0.01 6.79
C GLY A 92 4.27 1.46 7.30
N LEU A 93 3.28 1.72 8.17
CA LEU A 93 3.12 3.03 8.81
C LEU A 93 4.24 3.38 9.79
N GLU A 94 4.71 2.43 10.60
CA GLU A 94 5.83 2.65 11.53
C GLU A 94 7.11 3.06 10.78
N LYS A 95 7.42 2.35 9.68
CA LYS A 95 8.54 2.69 8.80
C LYS A 95 8.36 4.07 8.18
N ASP A 96 7.15 4.41 7.74
CA ASP A 96 6.82 5.72 7.15
C ASP A 96 7.00 6.86 8.17
N LEU A 97 6.44 6.73 9.36
CA LEU A 97 6.56 7.76 10.40
C LEU A 97 8.01 7.96 10.80
N THR A 98 8.77 6.88 11.01
CA THR A 98 10.21 6.97 11.31
C THR A 98 10.97 7.71 10.20
N TYR A 99 10.67 7.40 8.93
CA TYR A 99 11.25 8.10 7.79
C TYR A 99 10.86 9.59 7.76
N LEU A 100 9.59 9.92 7.96
CA LEU A 100 9.08 11.28 7.90
C LEU A 100 9.58 12.16 9.05
N HIS A 101 9.64 11.64 10.27
CA HIS A 101 10.23 12.39 11.38
C HIS A 101 11.72 12.68 11.15
N THR A 102 12.46 11.72 10.59
CA THR A 102 13.86 11.92 10.21
C THR A 102 13.98 13.01 9.13
N LEU A 103 13.14 12.94 8.10
CA LEU A 103 13.11 13.94 7.03
C LEU A 103 12.78 15.34 7.56
N CYS A 104 11.71 15.48 8.35
CA CYS A 104 11.28 16.76 8.91
C CYS A 104 12.29 17.34 9.90
N GLY A 105 12.92 16.51 10.75
CA GLY A 105 13.96 16.96 11.67
C GLY A 105 15.16 17.60 10.96
N LEU A 106 15.51 17.10 9.77
CA LEU A 106 16.59 17.68 8.95
C LEU A 106 16.18 18.97 8.23
N LEU A 107 14.88 19.17 7.94
CA LEU A 107 14.37 20.38 7.27
C LEU A 107 14.43 21.63 8.17
N VAL A 108 14.34 21.46 9.50
CA VAL A 108 14.44 22.56 10.46
C VAL A 108 15.80 23.29 10.40
N ASN A 109 16.83 22.66 9.81
CA ASN A 109 18.18 23.22 9.69
C ASN A 109 18.37 24.19 8.51
N GLY A 110 17.30 24.73 7.92
CA GLY A 110 17.36 25.71 6.82
C GLY A 110 18.07 25.19 5.55
N THR A 111 18.20 23.88 5.44
CA THR A 111 18.92 23.22 4.35
C THR A 111 18.01 23.05 3.14
N VAL A 112 18.55 23.20 1.93
CA VAL A 112 17.81 22.93 0.68
C VAL A 112 17.25 21.50 0.71
N PHE A 113 15.95 21.35 0.45
CA PHE A 113 15.21 20.08 0.56
C PHE A 113 15.90 18.90 -0.14
N GLU A 114 16.50 19.13 -1.31
CA GLU A 114 17.26 18.11 -2.05
C GLU A 114 18.46 17.53 -1.27
N ASN A 115 19.16 18.37 -0.52
CA ASN A 115 20.31 17.94 0.27
C ASN A 115 19.84 17.15 1.49
N VAL A 116 18.72 17.56 2.10
CA VAL A 116 18.07 16.81 3.17
C VAL A 116 17.69 15.40 2.70
N LEU A 117 17.07 15.28 1.53
CA LEU A 117 16.65 14.00 0.98
C LEU A 117 17.81 13.04 0.65
N LYS A 118 19.03 13.54 0.46
CA LYS A 118 20.25 12.72 0.29
C LYS A 118 20.84 12.27 1.63
N SER A 119 20.53 12.99 2.71
CA SER A 119 21.06 12.73 4.05
C SER A 119 20.16 11.81 4.89
N VAL A 120 18.95 11.51 4.43
CA VAL A 120 18.07 10.56 5.13
C VAL A 120 18.60 9.14 4.92
N GLU A 121 19.19 8.57 5.96
CA GLU A 121 19.62 7.18 6.00
C GLU A 121 18.43 6.26 6.30
N LEU A 122 17.99 5.48 5.31
CA LEU A 122 16.92 4.48 5.46
C LEU A 122 17.39 3.19 6.12
N ASN A 123 18.68 2.87 6.00
CA ASN A 123 19.24 1.61 6.49
C ASN A 123 18.94 1.36 7.97
N PRO A 124 19.18 2.32 8.90
CA PRO A 124 18.86 2.10 10.32
C PRO A 124 17.38 1.81 10.57
N VAL A 125 16.49 2.41 9.78
CA VAL A 125 15.04 2.20 9.88
C VAL A 125 14.67 0.80 9.44
N LEU A 126 15.13 0.37 8.26
CA LEU A 126 14.72 -0.91 7.66
C LEU A 126 15.40 -2.11 8.32
N ARG A 127 16.64 -1.95 8.79
CA ARG A 127 17.43 -3.00 9.44
C ARG A 127 16.71 -3.62 10.65
N ALA A 128 15.94 -2.82 11.39
CA ALA A 128 15.19 -3.29 12.56
C ALA A 128 14.02 -4.22 12.23
N PHE A 129 13.56 -4.23 10.97
CA PHE A 129 12.42 -5.04 10.52
C PHE A 129 12.82 -6.27 9.70
N HIS A 130 14.13 -6.56 9.60
CA HIS A 130 14.61 -7.71 8.86
C HIS A 130 14.28 -9.03 9.60
N PRO A 131 13.72 -10.06 8.93
CA PRO A 131 13.18 -11.24 9.61
C PRO A 131 14.24 -12.19 10.20
N LYS A 132 15.51 -12.07 9.78
CA LYS A 132 16.59 -12.95 10.23
C LYS A 132 17.41 -12.29 11.34
N THR A 133 18.48 -11.60 10.94
CA THR A 133 19.32 -10.79 11.82
C THR A 133 19.72 -9.51 11.11
N ALA A 134 20.25 -8.59 11.89
CA ALA A 134 20.66 -7.29 11.41
C ALA A 134 21.99 -7.38 10.62
N GLU A 135 22.86 -8.32 10.97
CA GLU A 135 24.09 -8.64 10.22
C GLU A 135 23.77 -9.25 8.85
N THR A 136 22.72 -10.09 8.79
CA THR A 136 22.26 -10.64 7.52
C THR A 136 21.73 -9.54 6.60
N PHE A 137 20.98 -8.59 7.16
CA PHE A 137 20.52 -7.40 6.43
C PHE A 137 21.70 -6.60 5.86
N ASP A 138 22.73 -6.34 6.67
CA ASP A 138 23.89 -5.54 6.25
C ASP A 138 24.62 -6.22 5.08
N GLN A 139 24.79 -7.55 5.12
CA GLN A 139 25.39 -8.32 4.04
C GLN A 139 24.53 -8.30 2.76
N GLU A 140 23.23 -8.59 2.87
CA GLU A 140 22.31 -8.60 1.74
C GLU A 140 22.19 -7.20 1.11
N TYR A 141 22.20 -6.14 1.93
CA TYR A 141 22.22 -4.75 1.49
C TYR A 141 23.48 -4.43 0.68
N ASP A 142 24.67 -4.78 1.18
CA ASP A 142 25.92 -4.49 0.48
C ASP A 142 26.03 -5.25 -0.84
N ASP A 143 25.53 -6.49 -0.87
CA ASP A 143 25.48 -7.31 -2.08
C ASP A 143 24.54 -6.70 -3.12
N CYS A 144 23.34 -6.31 -2.70
CA CYS A 144 22.35 -5.61 -3.53
C CYS A 144 22.91 -4.29 -4.06
N LYS A 145 23.58 -3.50 -3.22
CA LYS A 145 24.21 -2.24 -3.61
C LYS A 145 25.30 -2.45 -4.68
N ARG A 146 26.12 -3.48 -4.56
CA ARG A 146 27.13 -3.82 -5.60
C ARG A 146 26.46 -4.24 -6.90
N PHE A 147 25.38 -5.03 -6.82
CA PHE A 147 24.59 -5.43 -7.98
C PHE A 147 23.98 -4.21 -8.70
N LEU A 148 23.33 -3.31 -7.97
CA LEU A 148 22.73 -2.09 -8.53
C LEU A 148 23.78 -1.15 -9.14
N LYS A 149 24.96 -0.99 -8.49
CA LYS A 149 26.07 -0.23 -9.08
C LYS A 149 26.53 -0.81 -10.42
N ARG A 150 26.59 -2.13 -10.55
CA ARG A 150 26.92 -2.80 -11.82
C ARG A 150 25.81 -2.60 -12.86
N PHE A 151 24.55 -2.72 -12.46
CA PHE A 151 23.40 -2.47 -13.34
C PHE A 151 23.46 -1.06 -13.93
N VAL A 152 23.63 -0.04 -13.08
CA VAL A 152 23.76 1.37 -13.53
C VAL A 152 25.03 1.60 -14.34
N GLY A 153 26.15 1.01 -13.93
CA GLY A 153 27.45 1.15 -14.61
C GLY A 153 27.56 0.41 -15.94
N SER A 154 26.66 -0.53 -16.25
CA SER A 154 26.64 -1.26 -17.52
C SER A 154 26.31 -0.36 -18.72
N ALA A 155 25.72 0.81 -18.48
CA ALA A 155 25.32 1.78 -19.49
C ALA A 155 26.49 2.64 -20.01
N GLN A 156 27.69 2.08 -20.23
CA GLN A 156 28.90 2.79 -20.68
C GLN A 156 28.71 3.52 -22.02
N GLY A 157 28.05 4.68 -22.01
CA GLY A 157 27.93 5.61 -23.14
C GLY A 157 26.83 5.30 -24.18
N VAL A 158 25.99 4.28 -23.99
CA VAL A 158 25.03 3.84 -25.03
C VAL A 158 23.59 4.24 -24.73
N GLU A 159 23.04 3.88 -23.58
CA GLU A 159 21.70 4.30 -23.10
C GLU A 159 21.49 3.83 -21.66
N ARG A 160 20.65 4.52 -20.85
CA ARG A 160 20.29 4.04 -19.51
C ARG A 160 19.59 2.66 -19.61
N PRO A 161 19.77 1.75 -18.64
CA PRO A 161 19.18 0.41 -18.69
C PRO A 161 17.65 0.41 -18.53
N ILE A 162 17.03 -0.71 -18.88
CA ILE A 162 15.62 -1.00 -18.60
C ILE A 162 15.54 -1.73 -17.26
N PHE A 163 14.59 -1.34 -16.42
CA PHE A 163 14.27 -1.98 -15.16
C PHE A 163 12.87 -2.58 -15.24
N VAL A 164 12.74 -3.86 -14.92
CA VAL A 164 11.45 -4.56 -14.87
C VAL A 164 11.37 -5.26 -13.54
N THR A 165 10.25 -5.11 -12.86
CA THR A 165 10.04 -5.72 -11.54
C THR A 165 8.64 -6.28 -11.41
N ASP A 166 8.54 -7.37 -10.65
CA ASP A 166 7.31 -7.80 -10.02
C ASP A 166 6.98 -6.88 -8.81
N TRP A 167 5.78 -7.00 -8.25
CA TRP A 167 5.32 -6.18 -7.13
C TRP A 167 5.28 -6.93 -5.80
N ASP A 168 4.40 -7.92 -5.67
CA ASP A 168 4.03 -8.57 -4.41
C ASP A 168 5.09 -9.59 -3.98
N GLY A 169 5.75 -9.33 -2.85
CA GLY A 169 6.91 -10.10 -2.40
C GLY A 169 8.24 -9.65 -3.02
N THR A 170 8.21 -8.67 -3.93
CA THR A 170 9.40 -8.16 -4.65
C THR A 170 9.71 -6.70 -4.27
N MET A 171 8.80 -5.77 -4.62
CA MET A 171 8.92 -4.34 -4.28
C MET A 171 8.11 -3.95 -3.04
N LYS A 172 7.23 -4.85 -2.59
CA LYS A 172 6.37 -4.69 -1.43
C LYS A 172 6.29 -6.02 -0.67
N ASP A 173 6.43 -5.99 0.65
CA ASP A 173 6.23 -7.14 1.52
C ASP A 173 4.84 -7.78 1.27
N TYR A 174 4.72 -9.10 1.42
CA TYR A 174 3.41 -9.76 1.30
C TYR A 174 2.44 -9.22 2.36
N CYS A 175 1.23 -8.88 1.92
CA CYS A 175 0.12 -8.50 2.78
C CYS A 175 -0.89 -9.67 2.87
N SER A 176 -1.59 -9.78 3.99
CA SER A 176 -2.59 -10.84 4.18
C SER A 176 -3.83 -10.63 3.31
N GLN A 177 -4.10 -9.39 2.87
CA GLN A 177 -5.22 -9.05 2.02
C GLN A 177 -4.78 -8.14 0.88
N TYR A 178 -5.15 -8.49 -0.35
CA TYR A 178 -4.81 -7.67 -1.52
C TYR A 178 -5.42 -6.26 -1.45
N ALA A 179 -6.65 -6.14 -0.94
CA ALA A 179 -7.37 -4.86 -0.88
C ALA A 179 -6.70 -3.79 0.00
N THR A 180 -5.82 -4.20 0.90
CA THR A 180 -5.11 -3.33 1.86
C THR A 180 -3.58 -3.43 1.72
N ASN A 181 -3.10 -4.05 0.64
CA ASN A 181 -1.67 -4.19 0.32
C ASN A 181 -1.06 -2.88 -0.17
N ILE A 182 -1.01 -1.91 0.74
CA ILE A 182 -0.73 -0.51 0.45
C ILE A 182 0.77 -0.26 0.49
N GLN A 183 1.31 0.42 -0.53
CA GLN A 183 2.74 0.72 -0.60
C GLN A 183 3.15 1.83 0.39
N PRO A 184 4.21 1.65 1.18
CA PRO A 184 4.73 2.70 2.07
C PRO A 184 5.47 3.82 1.33
N ILE A 185 5.50 5.02 1.92
CA ILE A 185 6.06 6.26 1.38
C ILE A 185 7.54 6.12 1.03
N TYR A 186 8.35 5.58 1.95
CA TYR A 186 9.80 5.49 1.75
C TYR A 186 10.16 4.66 0.51
N SER A 187 9.41 3.58 0.28
CA SER A 187 9.62 2.66 -0.86
C SER A 187 9.23 3.35 -2.17
N ALA A 188 8.12 4.09 -2.18
CA ALA A 188 7.66 4.83 -3.36
C ALA A 188 8.65 5.91 -3.77
N ILE A 189 9.15 6.71 -2.82
CA ILE A 189 10.16 7.75 -3.10
C ILE A 189 11.44 7.12 -3.63
N SER A 190 11.93 6.05 -2.98
CA SER A 190 13.18 5.38 -3.39
C SER A 190 13.07 4.79 -4.79
N LEU A 191 11.98 4.08 -5.07
CA LEU A 191 11.73 3.44 -6.36
C LEU A 191 11.53 4.48 -7.49
N ALA A 192 10.75 5.53 -7.26
CA ALA A 192 10.58 6.62 -8.22
C ALA A 192 11.90 7.31 -8.55
N ARG A 193 12.69 7.66 -7.52
CA ARG A 193 14.00 8.29 -7.72
C ARG A 193 14.97 7.35 -8.45
N PHE A 194 14.95 6.07 -8.14
CA PHE A 194 15.78 5.09 -8.84
C PHE A 194 15.42 5.02 -10.33
N ALA A 195 14.13 4.84 -10.63
CA ALA A 195 13.61 4.79 -11.99
C ALA A 195 13.99 6.06 -12.79
N THR A 196 13.71 7.26 -12.25
CA THR A 196 14.00 8.54 -12.91
C THR A 196 15.48 8.75 -13.20
N ASN A 197 16.36 8.40 -12.26
CA ASN A 197 17.78 8.75 -12.36
C ASN A 197 18.59 7.71 -13.13
N PHE A 198 18.21 6.44 -13.06
CA PHE A 198 19.07 5.35 -13.49
C PHE A 198 18.50 4.47 -14.59
N THR A 199 17.27 4.69 -15.03
CA THR A 199 16.64 3.85 -16.05
C THR A 199 16.13 4.70 -17.21
N LYS A 200 15.98 4.08 -18.39
CA LYS A 200 15.23 4.66 -19.51
C LYS A 200 13.77 4.25 -19.51
N LEU A 201 13.47 3.09 -18.93
CA LEU A 201 12.15 2.51 -18.78
C LEU A 201 12.14 1.71 -17.49
N ALA A 202 11.13 1.95 -16.65
CA ALA A 202 10.86 1.16 -15.46
C ALA A 202 9.43 0.61 -15.54
N ALA A 203 9.28 -0.71 -15.53
CA ALA A 203 7.97 -1.37 -15.65
C ALA A 203 7.67 -2.24 -14.44
N VAL A 204 6.43 -2.16 -13.97
CA VAL A 204 5.88 -3.01 -12.91
C VAL A 204 4.89 -4.00 -13.50
N LEU A 205 5.10 -5.28 -13.23
CA LEU A 205 4.16 -6.35 -13.53
C LEU A 205 3.51 -6.85 -12.24
N THR A 206 2.19 -6.96 -12.25
CA THR A 206 1.43 -7.64 -11.18
C THR A 206 0.39 -8.56 -11.81
N ALA A 207 0.02 -9.60 -11.05
CA ALA A 207 -1.06 -10.50 -11.39
C ALA A 207 -2.44 -9.84 -11.23
N GLY A 208 -2.61 -8.93 -10.26
CA GLY A 208 -3.87 -8.26 -9.98
C GLY A 208 -4.28 -7.22 -11.05
N PRO A 209 -5.50 -6.68 -10.98
CA PRO A 209 -5.98 -5.70 -11.95
C PRO A 209 -5.30 -4.34 -11.76
N LEU A 210 -5.47 -3.43 -12.73
CA LEU A 210 -5.00 -2.04 -12.58
C LEU A 210 -5.79 -1.26 -11.54
N ARG A 211 -7.12 -1.47 -11.45
CA ARG A 211 -8.03 -0.76 -10.55
C ARG A 211 -9.14 -1.65 -10.02
N GLY A 212 -9.81 -1.21 -8.94
CA GLY A 212 -11.11 -1.72 -8.51
C GLY A 212 -11.18 -2.91 -7.54
N PRO A 213 -10.34 -3.03 -6.47
CA PRO A 213 -9.07 -2.36 -6.20
C PRO A 213 -7.94 -3.02 -7.01
N GLY A 214 -6.96 -2.23 -7.46
CA GLY A 214 -5.81 -2.74 -8.19
C GLY A 214 -4.52 -1.99 -7.86
N ILE A 215 -3.42 -2.31 -8.55
CA ILE A 215 -2.10 -1.71 -8.26
C ILE A 215 -2.11 -0.18 -8.28
N LEU A 216 -2.92 0.45 -9.13
CA LEU A 216 -3.02 1.92 -9.18
C LEU A 216 -3.71 2.50 -7.94
N ASP A 217 -4.56 1.73 -7.26
CA ASP A 217 -5.26 2.11 -6.02
C ASP A 217 -4.41 1.80 -4.76
N LEU A 218 -3.45 0.89 -4.88
CA LEU A 218 -2.58 0.43 -3.79
C LEU A 218 -1.20 1.09 -3.76
N THR A 219 -0.69 1.56 -4.91
CA THR A 219 0.61 2.21 -5.02
C THR A 219 0.63 3.62 -4.43
N SER A 220 1.73 4.03 -3.80
CA SER A 220 1.95 5.41 -3.35
C SER A 220 2.67 6.26 -4.41
N LEU A 221 3.10 5.63 -5.50
CA LEU A 221 3.75 6.29 -6.62
C LEU A 221 2.77 7.16 -7.43
N PRO A 222 3.28 8.22 -8.09
CA PRO A 222 2.52 8.93 -9.11
C PRO A 222 2.18 7.98 -10.27
N ILE A 223 0.90 7.88 -10.62
CA ILE A 223 0.40 6.97 -11.66
C ILE A 223 1.00 7.28 -13.04
N ASN A 224 1.19 8.56 -13.36
CA ASN A 224 1.84 9.02 -14.60
C ASN A 224 3.30 9.43 -14.33
N GLY A 225 3.96 8.75 -13.39
CA GLY A 225 5.33 9.01 -12.98
C GLY A 225 6.38 8.29 -13.84
N PRO A 226 7.57 8.03 -13.28
CA PRO A 226 8.68 7.41 -14.01
C PRO A 226 8.53 5.88 -14.20
N LEU A 227 7.52 5.27 -13.57
CA LEU A 227 7.20 3.85 -13.73
C LEU A 227 5.91 3.68 -14.52
N VAL A 228 5.89 2.68 -15.40
CA VAL A 228 4.67 2.20 -16.06
C VAL A 228 4.14 0.97 -15.32
N PHE A 229 2.84 0.98 -15.02
CA PHE A 229 2.18 -0.10 -14.30
C PHE A 229 1.39 -0.98 -15.26
N SER A 230 1.48 -2.27 -15.04
CA SER A 230 0.61 -3.25 -15.66
C SER A 230 -0.18 -4.04 -14.62
N GLY A 231 -1.31 -4.57 -15.06
CA GLY A 231 -2.10 -5.55 -14.35
C GLY A 231 -2.27 -6.81 -15.20
N SER A 232 -2.87 -7.83 -14.61
CA SER A 232 -3.23 -9.06 -15.30
C SER A 232 -2.05 -9.66 -16.08
N TRP A 233 -0.87 -9.72 -15.45
CA TRP A 233 0.37 -10.27 -16.03
C TRP A 233 0.85 -9.53 -17.30
N GLY A 234 0.59 -8.23 -17.39
CA GLY A 234 0.96 -7.45 -18.57
C GLY A 234 -0.10 -7.43 -19.67
N ARG A 235 -1.29 -7.98 -19.43
CA ARG A 235 -2.42 -7.85 -20.37
C ARG A 235 -3.04 -6.47 -20.37
N GLU A 236 -2.96 -5.74 -19.26
CA GLU A 236 -3.42 -4.36 -19.19
C GLU A 236 -2.29 -3.44 -18.70
N TRP A 237 -2.20 -2.26 -19.29
CA TRP A 237 -1.20 -1.25 -18.95
C TRP A 237 -1.85 0.10 -18.74
N TRP A 238 -1.28 0.88 -17.82
CA TRP A 238 -1.58 2.31 -17.73
C TRP A 238 -0.49 3.10 -18.45
N LEU A 239 -0.82 3.61 -19.64
CA LEU A 239 0.10 4.35 -20.50
C LEU A 239 -0.51 5.70 -20.86
N HIS A 240 0.24 6.79 -20.67
CA HIS A 240 -0.16 8.15 -21.06
C HIS A 240 -1.56 8.56 -20.55
N GLY A 241 -1.89 8.20 -19.31
CA GLY A 241 -3.18 8.53 -18.70
C GLY A 241 -4.35 7.67 -19.19
N LYS A 242 -4.11 6.57 -19.90
CA LYS A 242 -5.14 5.67 -20.42
C LYS A 242 -4.83 4.22 -20.09
N ARG A 243 -5.89 3.45 -19.87
CA ARG A 243 -5.82 1.99 -19.80
C ARG A 243 -5.75 1.42 -21.21
N VAL A 244 -4.75 0.57 -21.46
CA VAL A 244 -4.56 -0.19 -22.70
C VAL A 244 -4.69 -1.67 -22.35
N VAL A 245 -5.48 -2.43 -23.10
CA VAL A 245 -5.70 -3.86 -22.85
C VAL A 245 -5.36 -4.66 -24.10
N HIS A 246 -4.59 -5.73 -23.91
CA HIS A 246 -4.21 -6.71 -24.92
C HIS A 246 -5.09 -7.96 -24.76
N ASN A 247 -6.11 -8.05 -25.61
CA ASN A 247 -7.12 -9.11 -25.59
C ASN A 247 -6.68 -10.39 -26.32
N ASP A 248 -5.38 -10.56 -26.57
CA ASP A 248 -4.86 -11.72 -27.31
C ASP A 248 -5.33 -13.03 -26.68
N GLY A 249 -6.15 -13.77 -27.42
CA GLY A 249 -6.70 -15.07 -27.03
C GLY A 249 -7.99 -15.05 -26.19
N ILE A 250 -8.66 -13.91 -26.00
CA ILE A 250 -9.97 -13.82 -25.33
C ILE A 250 -11.01 -13.32 -26.35
N PRO A 251 -12.04 -14.12 -26.70
CA PRO A 251 -13.15 -13.65 -27.53
C PRO A 251 -13.94 -12.53 -26.84
N ASP A 252 -14.50 -11.60 -27.62
CA ASP A 252 -15.30 -10.47 -27.10
C ASP A 252 -16.45 -10.92 -26.18
N GLU A 253 -17.14 -12.01 -26.55
CA GLU A 253 -18.20 -12.61 -25.73
C GLU A 253 -17.72 -13.02 -24.32
N GLY A 254 -16.49 -13.52 -24.23
CA GLY A 254 -15.88 -13.91 -22.97
C GLY A 254 -15.49 -12.71 -22.11
N PHE A 255 -15.02 -11.63 -22.75
CA PHE A 255 -14.72 -10.37 -22.06
C PHE A 255 -15.98 -9.75 -21.46
N ASP A 256 -17.06 -9.66 -22.25
CA ASP A 256 -18.34 -9.11 -21.80
C ASP A 256 -18.98 -9.97 -20.70
N ALA A 257 -18.82 -11.30 -20.77
CA ALA A 257 -19.32 -12.21 -19.74
C ALA A 257 -18.61 -12.00 -18.40
N LEU A 258 -17.29 -11.77 -18.42
CA LEU A 258 -16.52 -11.46 -17.21
C LEU A 258 -16.92 -10.10 -16.60
N GLU A 259 -17.17 -9.10 -17.44
CA GLU A 259 -17.63 -7.78 -16.96
C GLU A 259 -19.02 -7.88 -16.30
N ARG A 260 -19.98 -8.57 -16.93
CA ARG A 260 -21.30 -8.83 -16.33
C ARG A 260 -21.20 -9.60 -15.01
N MET A 261 -20.35 -10.62 -14.95
CA MET A 261 -20.13 -11.37 -13.71
C MET A 261 -19.55 -10.47 -12.61
N ASN A 262 -18.58 -9.61 -12.95
CA ASN A 262 -18.03 -8.64 -12.01
C ASN A 262 -19.13 -7.70 -11.51
N ASP A 263 -19.95 -7.14 -12.40
CA ASP A 263 -21.07 -6.28 -12.02
C ASP A 263 -22.07 -7.00 -11.10
N GLU A 264 -22.38 -8.27 -11.36
CA GLU A 264 -23.25 -9.09 -10.50
C GLU A 264 -22.64 -9.32 -9.12
N VAL A 265 -21.33 -9.53 -9.00
CA VAL A 265 -20.67 -9.65 -7.69
C VAL A 265 -20.80 -8.34 -6.91
N TRP A 266 -20.54 -7.19 -7.55
CA TRP A 266 -20.64 -5.88 -6.89
C TRP A 266 -22.09 -5.43 -6.64
N THR A 267 -23.05 -5.78 -7.50
CA THR A 267 -24.48 -5.49 -7.29
C THR A 267 -25.09 -6.44 -6.28
N ASN A 268 -24.67 -7.70 -6.21
CA ASN A 268 -25.07 -8.60 -5.13
C ASN A 268 -24.43 -8.25 -3.79
N GLU A 269 -23.24 -7.64 -3.73
CA GLU A 269 -22.76 -7.00 -2.50
C GLU A 269 -23.69 -5.85 -2.06
N ASN A 270 -24.20 -5.06 -3.01
CA ASN A 270 -25.18 -4.01 -2.73
C ASN A 270 -26.59 -4.55 -2.42
N ALA A 271 -26.98 -5.73 -2.92
CA ALA A 271 -28.28 -6.38 -2.66
C ALA A 271 -28.27 -7.30 -1.43
N ALA A 272 -27.12 -7.86 -1.06
CA ALA A 272 -26.88 -8.60 0.18
C ALA A 272 -27.03 -7.70 1.43
N ARG A 273 -27.06 -6.37 1.24
CA ARG A 273 -27.59 -5.38 2.20
C ARG A 273 -29.02 -5.69 2.69
N GLY A 274 -29.73 -6.64 2.07
CA GLY A 274 -31.05 -7.10 2.49
C GLY A 274 -31.22 -8.60 2.73
N LYS A 275 -30.22 -9.47 2.49
CA LYS A 275 -30.30 -10.91 2.77
C LYS A 275 -28.93 -11.58 2.71
N SER A 276 -28.55 -12.19 3.85
CA SER A 276 -27.42 -13.11 3.98
C SER A 276 -27.45 -14.19 2.90
N ARG A 277 -26.31 -14.40 2.22
CA ARG A 277 -25.79 -15.73 1.88
C ARG A 277 -24.31 -15.67 1.47
N ILE A 278 -23.54 -16.43 2.25
CA ILE A 278 -22.15 -16.81 2.17
C ILE A 278 -21.78 -17.38 0.79
N TRP A 279 -20.64 -16.96 0.23
CA TRP A 279 -19.79 -17.83 -0.60
C TRP A 279 -18.30 -17.57 -0.32
N THR A 280 -17.65 -18.61 0.21
CA THR A 280 -16.21 -18.77 0.34
C THR A 280 -15.71 -19.57 -0.86
N VAL A 281 -14.88 -18.97 -1.72
CA VAL A 281 -14.09 -19.61 -2.79
C VAL A 281 -12.93 -18.62 -3.04
N CYS A 282 -11.63 -18.89 -3.00
CA CYS A 282 -10.83 -20.10 -3.14
C CYS A 282 -9.49 -19.85 -2.43
N ALA A 283 -9.06 -20.77 -1.55
CA ALA A 283 -7.65 -20.95 -1.21
C ALA A 283 -7.30 -22.42 -1.48
N GLY A 284 -6.52 -22.63 -2.53
CA GLY A 284 -5.82 -23.87 -2.86
C GLY A 284 -4.68 -23.46 -3.80
N ARG A 285 -3.43 -23.82 -3.58
CA ARG A 285 -2.83 -24.93 -2.81
C ARG A 285 -1.72 -24.43 -1.91
#